data_AF-H8FP44-F1
#
_entry.id   AF-H8FP44-F1
#
_cell.length_a   1.000
_cell.length_b   1.000
_cell.length_c   1.000
_cell.angle_alpha   90.00
_cell.angle_beta   90.00
_cell.angle_gamma   90.00
#
_symmetry.space_group_name_H-M   'P 1'
#
loop_
_entity.id
_entity.type
_entity.pdbx_description
1 polymer ?
#
loop_
_entity_poly.entity_id
_entity_poly.type
_entity_poly.pdbx_seq_one_letter_code
_entity_poly.pdbx_strand_id
1 'polypeptide(L)'
;MDKPLDREIAAFERARADLESHHMGKFVIFHDENFVGAWDTLDAAASEAVRRFGRGPYLIRRVGAPPVTLPASVYMRPFSHATA
;
A
#
# COMPACT_ATOMS: atom_id res chain seq x y z
N MET A 1 1.36 6.57 -18.63
CA MET A 1 0.26 6.55 -17.66
C MET A 1 0.89 6.41 -16.30
N ASP A 2 1.07 7.53 -15.61
CA ASP A 2 1.50 7.57 -14.21
C ASP A 2 0.40 6.92 -13.37
N LYS A 3 0.66 5.77 -12.74
CA LYS A 3 -0.33 5.17 -11.84
C LYS A 3 -0.29 5.94 -10.52
N PRO A 4 -1.44 6.21 -9.90
CA PRO A 4 -1.54 7.09 -8.73
C PRO A 4 -0.81 6.57 -7.48
N LEU A 5 -0.24 5.36 -7.52
CA LEU A 5 0.49 4.73 -6.40
C LEU A 5 1.96 4.37 -6.74
N ASP A 6 2.45 4.64 -7.96
CA ASP A 6 3.80 4.19 -8.35
C ASP A 6 4.89 4.80 -7.44
N ARG A 7 4.68 6.04 -6.97
CA ARG A 7 5.58 6.74 -6.06
C ARG A 7 5.62 6.11 -4.68
N GLU A 8 4.46 5.81 -4.12
CA GLU A 8 4.32 5.16 -2.80
C GLU A 8 4.88 3.73 -2.84
N ILE A 9 4.68 3.01 -3.94
CA ILE A 9 5.28 1.69 -4.15
C ILE A 9 6.80 1.81 -4.20
N ALA A 10 7.36 2.76 -4.95
CA ALA A 10 8.80 2.96 -5.02
C ALA A 10 9.39 3.38 -3.66
N ALA A 11 8.68 4.18 -2.86
CA ALA A 11 9.09 4.54 -1.50
C ALA A 11 9.10 3.31 -0.57
N PHE A 12 8.06 2.47 -0.63
CA PHE A 12 8.01 1.22 0.11
C PHE A 12 9.16 0.27 -0.26
N GLU A 13 9.43 0.06 -1.56
CA GLU A 13 10.50 -0.84 -2.00
C GLU A 13 11.88 -0.34 -1.56
N ARG A 14 12.13 0.99 -1.56
CA ARG A 14 13.37 1.57 -1.02
C ARG A 14 13.53 1.33 0.48
N ALA A 15 12.44 1.38 1.24
CA ALA A 15 12.44 1.19 2.69
C ALA A 15 12.31 -0.29 3.12
N ARG A 16 12.10 -1.21 2.17
CA ARG A 16 11.63 -2.56 2.46
C ARG A 16 12.50 -3.33 3.45
N ALA A 17 13.82 -3.30 3.28
CA ALA A 17 14.74 -4.05 4.16
C ALA A 17 14.69 -3.57 5.61
N ASP A 18 14.56 -2.26 5.82
CA ASP A 18 14.41 -1.65 7.14
C ASP A 18 13.05 -2.02 7.76
N LEU A 19 11.98 -1.89 6.98
CA LEU A 19 10.63 -2.29 7.40
C LEU A 19 10.58 -3.78 7.78
N GLU A 20 11.20 -4.66 7.01
CA GLU A 20 11.27 -6.10 7.30
C GLU A 20 12.04 -6.38 8.60
N SER A 21 13.00 -5.53 8.96
CA SER A 21 13.77 -5.66 10.20
C SER A 21 13.00 -5.19 11.44
N HIS A 22 12.18 -4.14 11.31
CA HIS A 22 11.53 -3.48 12.45
C HIS A 22 10.02 -3.71 12.57
N HIS A 23 9.36 -4.06 11.47
CA HIS A 23 7.90 -4.05 11.33
C HIS A 23 7.37 -5.31 10.64
N MET A 24 8.11 -6.42 10.71
CA MET A 24 7.70 -7.69 10.13
C MET A 24 6.25 -8.07 10.51
N GLY A 25 5.44 -8.42 9.52
CA GLY A 25 4.04 -8.81 9.70
C GLY A 25 3.05 -7.66 9.92
N LYS A 26 3.53 -6.43 10.17
CA LYS A 26 2.68 -5.25 10.34
C LYS A 26 2.21 -4.68 9.00
N PHE A 27 1.17 -3.87 9.07
CA PHE A 27 0.65 -3.08 7.96
C PHE A 27 1.24 -1.68 8.03
N VAL A 28 1.95 -1.27 6.99
CA VAL A 28 2.56 0.06 6.90
C VAL A 28 1.75 0.96 5.98
N ILE A 29 1.77 2.26 6.26
CA ILE A 29 1.15 3.28 5.40
C ILE A 29 2.24 4.14 4.79
N PHE A 30 2.15 4.34 3.48
CA PHE A 30 2.93 5.32 2.73
C PHE A 30 2.01 6.35 2.07
N HIS A 31 2.39 7.62 2.16
CA HIS A 31 1.68 8.75 1.55
C HIS A 31 2.69 9.83 1.19
N ASP A 32 2.59 10.40 -0.02
CA ASP A 32 3.54 11.41 -0.52
C ASP A 32 5.00 10.94 -0.38
N GLU A 33 5.26 9.68 -0.75
CA GLU A 33 6.58 9.02 -0.66
C GLU A 33 7.17 8.87 0.76
N ASN A 34 6.38 9.14 1.81
CA ASN A 34 6.84 9.09 3.20
C ASN A 34 6.24 7.89 3.95
N PHE A 35 7.06 7.27 4.81
CA PHE A 35 6.59 6.29 5.78
C PHE A 35 5.81 6.99 6.91
N VAL A 36 4.54 6.64 7.07
CA VAL A 36 3.64 7.26 8.05
C VAL A 36 3.63 6.51 9.39
N GLY A 37 3.74 5.19 9.33
CA GLY A 37 3.69 4.33 10.52
C GLY A 37 3.40 2.86 10.19
N ALA A 38 3.31 2.06 11.25
CA ALA A 38 3.01 0.62 11.18
C ALA A 38 1.93 0.23 12.21
N TRP A 39 0.98 -0.60 11.79
CA TRP A 39 -0.15 -1.09 12.59
C TRP A 39 -0.23 -2.61 12.57
N ASP A 40 -0.76 -3.20 13.64
CA ASP A 40 -0.84 -4.66 13.75
C ASP A 40 -1.96 -5.27 12.91
N THR A 41 -2.96 -4.48 12.50
CA THR A 41 -4.10 -4.93 11.69
C THR A 41 -4.31 -4.03 10.47
N LEU A 42 -4.84 -4.64 9.39
CA LEU A 42 -5.22 -3.90 8.18
C LEU A 42 -6.30 -2.86 8.48
N ASP A 43 -7.27 -3.21 9.32
CA ASP A 43 -8.38 -2.34 9.70
C ASP A 43 -7.90 -1.07 10.43
N ALA A 44 -6.95 -1.21 11.36
CA ALA A 44 -6.36 -0.07 12.06
C ALA A 44 -5.59 0.84 11.09
N ALA A 45 -4.80 0.28 10.18
CA ALA A 45 -4.10 1.06 9.16
C ALA A 45 -5.08 1.76 8.20
N ALA A 46 -6.12 1.07 7.75
CA ALA A 46 -7.11 1.63 6.83
C ALA A 46 -7.92 2.76 7.48
N SER A 47 -8.38 2.54 8.71
CA SER A 47 -9.07 3.54 9.51
C SER A 47 -8.21 4.79 9.68
N GLU A 48 -6.93 4.63 10.00
CA GLU A 48 -6.01 5.75 10.18
C GLU A 48 -5.70 6.47 8.86
N ALA A 49 -5.54 5.72 7.75
CA ALA A 49 -5.33 6.32 6.43
C ALA A 49 -6.51 7.19 6.00
N VAL A 50 -7.74 6.67 6.15
CA VAL A 50 -8.97 7.42 5.83
C VAL A 50 -9.09 8.64 6.74
N ARG A 51 -8.79 8.50 8.04
CA ARG A 51 -8.84 9.61 9.00
C ARG A 51 -7.87 10.74 8.67
N ARG A 52 -6.66 10.42 8.20
CA ARG A 52 -5.61 11.42 7.90
C ARG A 52 -5.68 11.98 6.48
N PHE A 53 -5.89 11.12 5.49
CA PHE A 53 -5.72 11.44 4.07
C PHE A 53 -7.05 11.48 3.30
N GLY A 54 -8.14 11.05 3.92
CA GLY A 54 -9.47 11.05 3.30
C GLY A 54 -9.51 10.21 2.04
N ARG A 55 -9.84 10.85 0.92
CA ARG A 55 -9.93 10.22 -0.42
C ARG A 55 -8.65 10.32 -1.25
N GLY A 56 -7.56 10.86 -0.67
CA GLY A 56 -6.27 10.95 -1.34
C GLY A 56 -5.62 9.58 -1.56
N PRO A 57 -4.65 9.47 -2.47
CA PRO A 57 -3.90 8.24 -2.67
C PRO A 57 -3.01 7.95 -1.46
N TYR A 58 -3.05 6.70 -1.00
CA TYR A 58 -2.14 6.16 0.00
C TYR A 58 -1.96 4.66 -0.26
N LEU A 59 -0.78 4.15 0.09
CA LEU A 59 -0.48 2.72 0.04
C LEU A 59 -0.62 2.13 1.44
N ILE A 60 -1.34 1.01 1.54
CA ILE A 60 -1.31 0.12 2.71
C ILE A 60 -0.73 -1.22 2.27
N ARG A 61 0.34 -1.67 2.94
CA ARG A 61 1.03 -2.91 2.59
C ARG A 61 1.42 -3.68 3.85
N ARG A 62 1.26 -5.01 3.85
CA ARG A 62 1.82 -5.87 4.88
C ARG A 62 3.30 -6.13 4.61
N VAL A 63 4.13 -5.90 5.61
CA VAL A 63 5.57 -6.16 5.56
C VAL A 63 5.82 -7.67 5.58
N GLY A 64 6.73 -8.15 4.71
CA GLY A 64 7.05 -9.57 4.58
C GLY A 64 5.98 -10.42 3.89
N ALA A 65 4.93 -9.81 3.31
CA ALA A 65 4.01 -10.55 2.47
C ALA A 65 4.73 -11.06 1.21
N PRO A 66 4.54 -12.33 0.80
CA PRO A 66 5.17 -12.84 -0.40
C PRO A 66 4.70 -12.06 -1.63
N PRO A 67 5.53 -11.96 -2.68
CA PRO A 67 5.11 -11.40 -3.96
C PRO A 67 3.86 -12.12 -4.45
N VAL A 68 2.86 -11.37 -4.93
CA VAL A 68 1.67 -11.96 -5.55
C VAL A 68 2.08 -12.45 -6.94
N THR A 69 2.26 -13.76 -7.09
CA THR A 69 2.39 -14.39 -8.40
C THR A 69 0.98 -14.62 -8.95
N LEU A 70 0.53 -13.79 -9.88
CA LEU A 70 -0.74 -14.01 -10.57
C LEU A 70 -0.57 -15.16 -11.58
N PRO A 71 -1.36 -16.24 -11.49
CA PRO A 71 -1.34 -17.28 -12.51
C PRO A 71 -1.83 -16.71 -13.84
N ALA A 72 -1.31 -17.25 -14.95
CA ALA A 72 -1.59 -16.77 -16.30
C ALA A 72 -3.09 -16.75 -16.69
N SER A 73 -3.94 -17.51 -15.98
CA SER A 73 -5.40 -17.54 -16.17
C SER A 73 -6.13 -16.35 -15.54
N VAL A 74 -5.46 -15.52 -14.72
CA VAL A 74 -6.08 -14.33 -14.11
C VAL A 74 -6.17 -13.21 -15.16
N TYR A 75 -7.39 -12.91 -15.58
CA TYR A 75 -7.68 -11.75 -16.41
C TYR A 75 -8.02 -10.54 -15.53
N MET A 76 -7.12 -9.55 -15.46
CA MET A 76 -7.37 -8.30 -14.71
C MET A 76 -8.25 -7.36 -15.54
N ARG A 77 -9.44 -7.02 -15.02
CA ARG A 77 -10.29 -5.98 -15.60
C ARG A 77 -9.98 -4.64 -14.94
N PRO A 78 -9.61 -3.60 -15.68
CA PRO A 78 -9.48 -2.27 -15.11
C PRO A 78 -10.84 -1.76 -14.64
N PHE A 79 -10.94 -1.30 -13.40
CA PHE A 79 -12.12 -0.59 -12.91
C PHE A 79 -12.08 0.86 -13.42
N SER A 80 -13.05 1.24 -14.24
CA SER A 80 -13.31 2.65 -14.57
C SER A 80 -14.24 3.23 -13.50
N HIS A 81 -13.79 4.25 -12.77
CA HIS A 81 -14.67 5.00 -11.87
C HIS A 81 -15.62 5.85 -12.74
N ALA A 82 -16.88 5.46 -12.86
CA ALA A 82 -17.91 6.28 -13.50
C ALA A 82 -18.43 7.29 -12.47
N THR A 83 -18.07 8.56 -12.62
CA THR A 83 -18.74 9.67 -11.93
C THR A 83 -20.17 9.78 -12.46
N ALA A 84 -21.14 9.62 -11.55
CA ALA A 84 -22.55 9.91 -11.76
C ALA A 84 -22.82 11.41 -11.63
#